data_AF-A0A2V8N121-F1
#
_entry.id   AF-A0A2V8N121-F1
#
_cell.length_a   1.000
_cell.length_b   1.000
_cell.length_c   1.000
_cell.angle_alpha   90.00
_cell.angle_beta   90.00
_cell.angle_gamma   90.00
#
_symmetry.space_group_name_H-M   'P 1'
#
loop_
_entity.id
_entity.type
_entity.pdbx_description
1 polymer ?
#
loop_
_entity_poly.entity_id
_entity_poly.type
_entity_poly.pdbx_seq_one_letter_code
_entity_poly.pdbx_strand_id
1 'polypeptide(L)'
;MNIFTALDINATGLTAQRQRIEVISSNLANASTTRTTEGGPYRRKDLVFESTSPESSFASAFSAQLESGVEQAVQVIGIYEDASPFIRKYEPAHPDADAEGYVTYPNVSPIEEMVNLLSATRSFEANTQAINAIKEIAAKSVEIGR
;
A
#
# COMPACT_ATOMS: atom_id res chain seq x y z
N MET A 1 -21.94 13.41 -8.97
CA MET A 1 -20.49 13.13 -8.97
C MET A 1 -19.82 14.04 -9.97
N ASN A 2 -18.85 14.83 -9.52
CA ASN A 2 -18.08 15.71 -10.39
C ASN A 2 -16.90 14.93 -11.00
N ILE A 3 -16.60 15.18 -12.28
CA ILE A 3 -15.48 14.53 -13.01
C ILE A 3 -14.15 14.79 -12.31
N PHE A 4 -13.99 15.99 -11.72
CA PHE A 4 -12.79 16.36 -10.99
C PHE A 4 -12.61 15.51 -9.72
N THR A 5 -13.68 15.29 -8.96
CA THR A 5 -13.67 14.39 -7.80
C THR A 5 -13.25 12.97 -8.15
N ALA A 6 -13.76 12.45 -9.28
CA ALA A 6 -13.40 11.11 -9.73
C ALA A 6 -11.90 11.03 -10.10
N LEU A 7 -11.34 12.08 -10.70
CA LEU A 7 -9.90 12.17 -10.98
C LEU A 7 -9.08 12.24 -9.69
N ASP A 8 -9.50 13.03 -8.70
CA ASP A 8 -8.79 13.21 -7.44
C ASP A 8 -8.75 11.91 -6.61
N ILE A 9 -9.87 11.16 -6.56
CA ILE A 9 -9.92 9.84 -5.90
C ILE A 9 -9.00 8.84 -6.61
N ASN A 10 -8.99 8.82 -7.95
CA ASN A 10 -8.09 7.93 -8.69
C ASN A 10 -6.62 8.34 -8.52
N ALA A 11 -6.30 9.64 -8.46
CA ALA A 11 -4.94 10.13 -8.25
C ALA A 11 -4.39 9.76 -6.86
N THR A 12 -5.21 9.93 -5.82
CA THR A 12 -4.86 9.52 -4.45
C THR A 12 -4.75 7.99 -4.35
N GLY A 13 -5.66 7.25 -4.97
CA GLY A 13 -5.59 5.79 -5.09
C GLY A 13 -4.33 5.28 -5.81
N LEU A 14 -3.91 5.92 -6.91
CA LEU A 14 -2.66 5.59 -7.60
C LEU A 14 -1.44 5.82 -6.71
N THR A 15 -1.41 6.94 -5.99
CA THR A 15 -0.31 7.27 -5.07
C THR A 15 -0.21 6.22 -3.96
N ALA A 16 -1.35 5.82 -3.40
CA ALA A 16 -1.44 4.77 -2.40
C ALA A 16 -0.94 3.40 -2.91
N GLN A 17 -1.36 2.99 -4.11
CA GLN A 17 -0.89 1.73 -4.70
C GLN A 17 0.60 1.78 -5.07
N ARG A 18 1.13 2.93 -5.55
CA ARG A 18 2.57 3.11 -5.79
C ARG A 18 3.37 2.90 -4.51
N GLN A 19 2.94 3.52 -3.41
CA GLN A 19 3.59 3.34 -2.11
C GLN A 19 3.53 1.88 -1.63
N ARG A 20 2.41 1.19 -1.89
CA ARG A 20 2.27 -0.25 -1.61
C ARG A 20 3.28 -1.10 -2.38
N ILE A 21 3.47 -0.81 -3.66
CA ILE A 21 4.48 -1.48 -4.49
C ILE A 21 5.89 -1.23 -3.94
N GLU A 22 6.19 0.00 -3.51
CA GLU A 22 7.49 0.36 -2.92
C GLU A 22 7.77 -0.41 -1.62
N VAL A 23 6.78 -0.51 -0.73
CA VAL A 23 6.92 -1.26 0.53
C VAL A 23 7.09 -2.76 0.29
N ILE A 24 6.27 -3.35 -0.59
CA ILE A 24 6.38 -4.78 -0.95
C ILE A 24 7.74 -5.07 -1.60
N SER A 25 8.22 -4.18 -2.48
CA SER A 25 9.54 -4.32 -3.09
C SER A 25 10.65 -4.25 -2.05
N SER A 26 10.53 -3.37 -1.06
CA SER A 26 11.47 -3.28 0.06
C SER A 26 11.46 -4.55 0.91
N ASN A 27 10.29 -5.12 1.20
CA ASN A 27 10.16 -6.40 1.91
C ASN A 27 10.82 -7.53 1.13
N LEU A 28 10.55 -7.65 -0.17
CA LEU A 28 11.12 -8.70 -1.02
C LEU A 28 12.64 -8.58 -1.12
N ALA A 29 13.17 -7.37 -1.28
CA ALA A 29 14.61 -7.11 -1.32
C ALA A 29 15.30 -7.48 0.01
N ASN A 30 14.61 -7.31 1.13
CA ASN A 30 15.14 -7.59 2.46
C ASN A 30 14.70 -8.95 3.04
N ALA A 31 14.03 -9.80 2.25
CA ALA A 31 13.51 -11.09 2.74
C ALA A 31 14.61 -12.04 3.25
N SER A 32 15.83 -11.91 2.71
CA SER A 32 16.99 -12.69 3.12
C SER A 32 17.98 -11.91 4.00
N THR A 33 17.62 -10.69 4.43
CA THR A 33 18.53 -9.83 5.20
C THR A 33 18.54 -10.23 6.68
N THR A 34 19.58 -10.95 7.08
CA THR A 34 19.85 -11.42 8.45
C THR A 34 20.42 -10.34 9.36
N ARG A 35 21.10 -9.32 8.78
CA ARG A 35 21.71 -8.22 9.52
C ARG A 35 21.44 -6.88 8.84
N THR A 36 20.66 -6.03 9.49
CA THR A 36 20.51 -4.61 9.11
C THR A 36 21.62 -3.76 9.75
N THR A 37 21.74 -2.50 9.33
CA THR A 37 22.66 -1.51 9.92
C THR A 37 22.40 -1.23 11.39
N GLU A 38 21.20 -1.57 11.89
CA GLU A 38 20.76 -1.37 13.28
C GLU A 38 20.95 -2.61 14.16
N GLY A 39 21.47 -3.71 13.61
CA GLY A 39 21.93 -4.86 14.41
C GLY A 39 20.92 -5.98 14.62
N GLY A 40 19.93 -6.16 13.72
CA GLY A 40 18.98 -7.27 13.78
C GLY A 40 18.43 -7.68 12.40
N PRO A 41 17.62 -8.75 12.31
CA PRO A 41 16.95 -9.14 11.08
C PRO A 41 15.90 -8.10 10.68
N TYR A 42 15.68 -7.96 9.36
CA TYR A 42 14.65 -7.07 8.83
C TYR A 42 13.24 -7.47 9.31
N ARG A 43 12.40 -6.48 9.64
CA ARG A 43 10.99 -6.68 9.98
C ARG A 43 10.11 -6.35 8.77
N ARG A 44 9.14 -7.22 8.47
CA ARG A 44 8.17 -6.95 7.40
C ARG A 44 7.42 -5.65 7.69
N LYS A 45 7.30 -4.81 6.66
CA LYS A 45 6.57 -3.55 6.71
C LYS A 45 5.26 -3.70 5.95
N ASP A 46 4.15 -3.34 6.58
CA ASP A 46 2.82 -3.29 5.98
C ASP A 46 2.30 -1.86 5.92
N LEU A 47 1.39 -1.59 4.99
CA LEU A 47 0.74 -0.29 4.84
C LEU A 47 -0.70 -0.34 5.34
N VAL A 48 -1.10 0.67 6.10
CA VAL A 48 -2.49 0.89 6.49
C VAL A 48 -3.03 2.11 5.74
N PHE A 49 -4.15 1.91 5.06
CA PHE A 49 -4.88 2.96 4.36
C PHE A 49 -6.01 3.50 5.25
N GLU A 50 -6.18 4.81 5.29
CA GLU A 50 -7.42 5.45 5.76
C GLU A 50 -8.15 6.04 4.57
N SER A 51 -9.47 6.08 4.68
CA SER A 51 -10.24 7.09 3.98
C SER A 51 -10.15 8.39 4.77
N THR A 52 -9.81 9.49 4.10
CA THR A 52 -9.92 10.83 4.69
C THR A 52 -11.39 11.06 5.08
N SER A 53 -11.68 10.87 6.37
CA SER A 53 -12.92 11.32 6.98
C SER A 53 -12.69 12.75 7.47
N PRO A 54 -13.60 13.71 7.22
CA PRO A 54 -13.49 15.02 7.85
C PRO A 54 -13.54 14.82 9.38
N GLU A 55 -12.66 15.49 10.13
CA GLU A 55 -12.49 15.47 11.61
C GLU A 55 -13.73 15.97 12.39
N SER A 56 -14.92 15.54 12.02
CA SER A 56 -16.17 16.02 12.56
C SER A 56 -16.92 14.84 13.18
N SER A 57 -17.67 15.11 14.26
CA SER A 57 -18.51 14.13 14.95
C SER A 57 -19.27 13.22 13.98
N PHE A 58 -19.55 11.96 14.37
CA PHE A 58 -20.32 11.03 13.52
C PHE A 58 -21.61 11.67 12.96
N ALA A 59 -22.28 12.54 13.75
CA ALA A 59 -23.46 13.27 13.32
C ALA A 59 -23.20 14.27 12.18
N SER A 60 -22.07 14.98 12.20
CA SER A 60 -21.68 15.94 11.14
C SER A 60 -21.11 15.25 9.92
N ALA A 61 -20.42 14.11 10.08
CA ALA A 61 -20.03 13.25 8.96
C ALA A 61 -21.26 12.62 8.28
N PHE A 62 -22.27 12.23 9.07
CA PHE A 62 -23.53 11.67 8.56
C PHE A 62 -24.40 12.73 7.85
N SER A 63 -24.50 13.94 8.40
CA SER A 63 -25.20 15.04 7.72
C SER A 63 -24.46 15.49 6.45
N ALA A 64 -23.13 15.55 6.48
CA ALA A 64 -22.32 15.82 5.29
C ALA A 64 -22.52 14.74 4.21
N GLN A 65 -22.62 13.45 4.59
CA GLN A 65 -22.95 12.34 3.66
C GLN A 65 -24.33 12.51 3.01
N LEU A 66 -25.31 13.05 3.74
CA LEU A 66 -26.66 13.31 3.23
C LEU A 66 -26.73 14.54 2.32
N GLU A 67 -25.96 15.59 2.60
CA GLU A 67 -26.04 16.89 1.90
C GLU A 67 -25.05 17.00 0.72
N SER A 68 -23.86 16.43 0.85
CA SER A 68 -22.80 16.48 -0.15
C SER A 68 -22.15 15.11 -0.21
N GLY A 69 -22.48 14.30 -1.23
CA GLY A 69 -21.89 12.96 -1.40
C GLY A 69 -20.36 13.01 -1.21
N VAL A 70 -19.89 12.52 -0.06
CA VAL A 70 -18.57 12.87 0.49
C VAL A 70 -17.48 12.34 -0.43
N GLU A 71 -16.53 13.24 -0.73
CA GLU A 71 -15.33 12.98 -1.53
C GLU A 71 -14.29 12.26 -0.68
N GLN A 72 -14.43 10.95 -0.54
CA GLN A 72 -13.50 10.11 0.22
C GLN A 72 -12.24 9.83 -0.61
N ALA A 73 -11.20 10.63 -0.39
CA ALA A 73 -9.85 10.33 -0.83
C ALA A 73 -9.24 9.21 0.04
N VAL A 74 -8.34 8.42 -0.54
CA VAL A 74 -7.58 7.39 0.18
C VAL A 74 -6.20 7.93 0.51
N GLN A 75 -5.82 7.91 1.79
CA GLN A 75 -4.52 8.33 2.27
C GLN A 75 -3.79 7.19 2.97
N VAL A 76 -2.47 7.14 2.81
CA VAL A 76 -1.62 6.23 3.57
C VAL A 76 -1.29 6.88 4.91
N ILE A 77 -1.73 6.26 6.01
CA ILE A 77 -1.58 6.80 7.38
C ILE A 77 -0.16 6.54 7.90
N GLY A 78 0.40 5.40 7.53
CA GLY A 78 1.72 5.00 8.02
C GLY A 78 2.13 3.61 7.56
N ILE A 79 3.40 3.34 7.79
CA ILE A 79 4.01 2.02 7.63
C ILE A 79 4.03 1.37 9.01
N TYR A 80 3.41 0.20 9.13
CA TYR A 80 3.36 -0.59 10.34
C TYR A 80 4.34 -1.76 10.23
N GLU A 81 5.10 -2.03 11.29
CA GLU A 81 6.01 -3.18 11.32
C GLU A 81 5.29 -4.40 11.91
N ASP A 82 5.41 -5.54 11.24
CA ASP A 82 4.83 -6.79 11.71
C ASP A 82 5.51 -7.23 13.02
N ALA A 83 4.68 -7.53 14.03
CA ALA A 83 5.11 -7.98 15.35
C ALA A 83 5.32 -9.51 15.41
N SER A 84 5.04 -10.23 14.33
CA SER A 84 5.21 -11.68 14.24
C SER A 84 6.66 -12.11 14.50
N PRO A 85 6.87 -13.29 15.10
CA PRO A 85 8.20 -13.77 15.45
C PRO A 85 9.05 -14.07 14.19
N PHE A 86 10.35 -13.82 14.31
CA PHE A 86 11.34 -14.16 13.28
C PHE A 86 11.48 -15.67 13.10
N ILE A 87 11.88 -16.09 11.90
CA ILE A 87 12.08 -17.50 11.57
C ILE A 87 13.51 -17.88 11.96
N ARG A 88 13.69 -18.83 12.89
CA ARG A 88 15.01 -19.37 13.24
C ARG A 88 15.29 -20.62 12.41
N LYS A 89 16.39 -20.63 11.67
CA LYS A 89 16.83 -21.77 10.87
C LYS A 89 18.19 -22.24 11.36
N TYR A 90 18.36 -23.55 11.53
CA TYR A 90 19.64 -24.12 11.96
C TYR A 90 20.59 -24.21 10.76
N GLU A 91 21.63 -23.39 10.77
CA GLU A 91 22.67 -23.31 9.74
C GLU A 91 24.03 -23.03 10.39
N PRO A 92 24.70 -24.05 10.95
CA PRO A 92 25.93 -23.88 11.75
C PRO A 92 27.15 -23.40 10.95
N ALA A 93 27.08 -23.44 9.61
CA ALA A 93 28.14 -22.94 8.72
C ALA A 93 27.90 -21.49 8.25
N HIS A 94 26.82 -20.84 8.68
CA HIS A 94 26.47 -19.48 8.26
C HIS A 94 27.24 -18.44 9.10
N PRO A 95 27.82 -17.38 8.49
CA PRO A 95 28.60 -16.36 9.22
C PRO A 95 27.79 -15.56 10.25
N ASP A 96 26.47 -15.52 10.10
CA ASP A 96 25.54 -14.86 11.02
C ASP A 96 24.82 -15.84 11.96
N ALA A 97 25.34 -17.05 12.14
CA ALA A 97 24.77 -18.00 13.09
C ALA A 97 25.11 -17.60 14.55
N ASP A 98 24.13 -17.71 15.44
CA ASP A 98 24.31 -17.60 16.89
C ASP A 98 25.28 -18.67 17.41
N ALA A 99 25.70 -18.57 18.67
CA ALA A 99 26.58 -19.56 19.33
C ALA A 99 26.04 -21.01 19.32
N GLU A 100 24.73 -21.17 19.10
CA GLU A 100 24.02 -22.45 18.99
C GLU A 100 23.87 -22.93 17.53
N GLY A 101 24.35 -22.19 16.53
CA GLY A 101 24.27 -22.54 15.10
C GLY A 101 22.96 -22.12 14.41
N TYR A 102 22.17 -21.23 15.01
CA TYR A 102 20.90 -20.75 14.45
C TYR A 102 21.04 -19.38 13.79
N VAL A 103 20.39 -19.18 12.65
CA VAL A 103 20.27 -17.90 11.96
C VAL A 103 18.84 -17.39 12.09
N THR A 104 18.68 -16.12 12.47
CA THR A 104 17.39 -15.44 12.51
C THR A 104 17.11 -14.77 11.17
N TYR A 105 16.08 -15.23 10.48
CA TYR A 105 15.59 -14.64 9.25
C TYR A 105 14.36 -13.76 9.48
N PRO A 106 14.18 -12.71 8.65
CA PRO A 106 12.94 -11.96 8.56
C PRO A 106 11.73 -12.88 8.37
N ASN A 107 10.59 -12.48 8.92
CA ASN A 107 9.31 -13.18 8.74
C ASN A 107 8.65 -12.85 7.38
N VAL A 108 9.44 -12.56 6.35
CA VAL A 108 8.94 -12.19 5.03
C VAL A 108 8.84 -13.45 4.18
N SER A 109 7.64 -13.78 3.70
CA SER A 109 7.42 -14.84 2.73
C SER A 109 7.47 -14.27 1.31
N PRO A 110 8.48 -14.62 0.48
CA PRO A 110 8.55 -14.10 -0.89
C PRO A 110 7.31 -14.43 -1.72
N ILE A 111 6.68 -15.58 -1.47
CA ILE A 111 5.48 -16.02 -2.18
C ILE A 111 4.31 -15.08 -1.86
N GLU A 112 4.12 -14.75 -0.58
CA GLU A 112 3.05 -13.83 -0.15
C GLU A 112 3.31 -12.41 -0.68
N GLU A 113 4.55 -11.92 -0.59
CA GLU A 113 4.92 -10.60 -1.11
C GLU A 113 4.74 -10.52 -2.63
N MET A 114 5.04 -11.57 -3.40
CA MET A 114 4.78 -11.60 -4.84
C MET A 114 3.29 -11.58 -5.18
N VAL A 115 2.46 -12.28 -4.41
CA VAL A 115 0.99 -12.24 -4.58
C VAL A 115 0.45 -10.84 -4.23
N ASN A 116 0.95 -10.24 -3.15
CA ASN A 116 0.61 -8.86 -2.77
C ASN A 116 1.05 -7.86 -3.84
N LEU A 117 2.24 -8.05 -4.43
CA LEU A 117 2.75 -7.21 -5.51
C LEU A 117 1.87 -7.31 -6.76
N LEU A 118 1.45 -8.53 -7.12
CA LEU A 118 0.54 -8.75 -8.24
C LEU A 118 -0.81 -8.07 -8.00
N SER A 119 -1.37 -8.21 -6.80
CA SER A 119 -2.62 -7.54 -6.41
C SER A 119 -2.50 -6.01 -6.49
N ALA A 120 -1.42 -5.44 -5.97
CA ALA A 120 -1.16 -4.01 -6.03
C ALA A 120 -0.98 -3.50 -7.46
N THR A 121 -0.23 -4.25 -8.29
CA THR A 121 -0.01 -3.93 -9.72
C THR A 121 -1.32 -3.94 -10.50
N ARG A 122 -2.16 -4.96 -10.30
CA ARG A 122 -3.50 -5.03 -10.93
C ARG A 122 -4.41 -3.89 -10.51
N SER A 123 -4.34 -3.48 -9.24
CA SER A 123 -5.10 -2.33 -8.73
C SER A 123 -4.60 -1.01 -9.33
N PHE A 124 -3.29 -0.86 -9.50
CA PHE A 124 -2.69 0.28 -10.18
C PHE A 124 -3.12 0.33 -11.65
N GLU A 125 -3.04 -0.78 -12.38
CA GLU A 125 -3.52 -0.90 -13.76
C GLU A 125 -5.00 -0.51 -13.87
N ALA A 126 -5.87 -1.05 -13.00
CA ALA A 126 -7.29 -0.72 -12.99
C ALA A 126 -7.56 0.78 -12.79
N ASN A 127 -6.86 1.42 -11.84
CA ASN A 127 -6.99 2.87 -11.60
C ASN A 127 -6.50 3.70 -12.80
N THR A 128 -5.41 3.29 -13.46
CA THR A 128 -4.96 3.98 -14.68
C THR A 128 -5.97 3.85 -15.83
N GLN A 129 -6.63 2.70 -15.97
CA GLN A 129 -7.67 2.49 -16.96
C GLN A 129 -8.91 3.35 -16.65
N ALA A 130 -9.30 3.46 -15.38
CA ALA A 130 -10.40 4.33 -14.96
C ALA A 130 -10.13 5.81 -15.28
N ILE A 131 -8.91 6.31 -15.03
CA ILE A 131 -8.50 7.67 -15.41
C ILE A 131 -8.61 7.89 -16.92
N ASN A 132 -8.18 6.92 -17.73
CA ASN A 132 -8.27 7.03 -19.17
C ASN A 132 -9.73 7.07 -19.66
N ALA A 133 -10.61 6.26 -19.06
CA ALA A 133 -12.04 6.31 -19.35
C ALA A 133 -12.65 7.67 -18.98
N ILE A 134 -12.29 8.24 -17.82
CA ILE A 134 -12.74 9.57 -17.41
C ILE A 134 -12.26 10.65 -18.39
N LYS A 135 -11.00 10.59 -18.82
CA LYS A 135 -10.45 11.51 -19.83
C LYS A 135 -11.22 11.44 -21.15
N GLU A 136 -11.56 10.25 -21.61
CA GLU A 136 -12.34 10.05 -22.84
C GLU A 136 -13.75 10.66 -22.72
N ILE A 137 -14.44 10.42 -21.60
CA ILE A 137 -15.76 11.00 -21.31
C ILE A 137 -15.68 12.53 -21.27
N ALA A 138 -14.67 13.09 -20.61
CA ALA A 138 -14.47 14.53 -20.49
C ALA A 138 -14.20 15.18 -21.85
N ALA A 139 -13.31 14.59 -22.66
CA ALA A 139 -13.01 15.08 -24.01
C ALA A 139 -14.27 15.09 -24.90
N LYS A 140 -15.03 14.00 -24.89
CA LYS A 140 -16.26 13.87 -25.68
C LYS A 140 -17.36 14.83 -25.23
N SER A 141 -17.41 15.13 -23.93
CA SER A 141 -18.35 16.13 -23.38
C SER A 141 -18.00 17.54 -23.84
N VAL A 142 -16.71 17.88 -23.94
CA VAL A 142 -16.26 19.18 -24.51
C VAL A 142 -16.58 19.27 -26.00
N GLU A 143 -16.46 18.17 -26.75
CA GLU A 143 -16.83 18.13 -28.17
C GLU A 143 -18.32 18.33 -28.41
N ILE A 144 -19.20 17.72 -27.60
CA ILE A 144 -20.66 17.87 -27.70
C ILE A 144 -21.12 19.28 -27.28
N GLY A 145 -20.37 19.96 -26.42
CA GLY A 145 -20.68 21.32 -25.95
C GLY A 145 -20.28 22.44 -26.92
N ARG A 146 -19.67 22.12 -28.07
CA ARG A 146 -19.35 23.07 -29.15
C ARG A 146 -20.40 23.05 -30.25
#